data_AF-A0A3D4EBC1-F1
#
_entry.id   AF-A0A3D4EBC1-F1
#
_cell.length_a   1.000
_cell.length_b   1.000
_cell.length_c   1.000
_cell.angle_alpha   90.00
_cell.angle_beta   90.00
_cell.angle_gamma   90.00
#
_symmetry.space_group_name_H-M   'P 1'
#
loop_
_entity.id
_entity.type
_entity.pdbx_description
1 polymer ?
#
loop_
_entity_poly.entity_id
_entity_poly.type
_entity_poly.pdbx_seq_one_letter_code
_entity_poly.pdbx_strand_id
1 'polypeptide(L)'
;MKRILSFVLAAAMMAISCTKEKENNGGPYNPDGSPITQAQALEIVKEDIDEYDLVFISKSIVDKGTRIDTFGEHNSSVPCESWVVIIDTDPWAGGGQKWLYIYVEAYTGNSDKDSWEWGWPEGFEYVCVKNNLSELTKTLHLMSSDRPSLQGLQLTKSTSQPSNNWAVIISGGRNLSYNYERYWNDCSAVYKCLRDVYNYRRDRIFVIMSDGKSESLDQHHLISGGYTSSPQDLDGDGTDDINYSATKSNISQVFDYLASHVSSDEQVLIFVADHGAREDGKSYIWLWNDITMSADDFAKEVKKIPSASRKHVVMGQCYSGGFVSPLMSACSNISIATAASADQESHAMLSLEYDAFLYHWISAAAGRTPNGTIVNADLNGYDGVSTEEMFRYAQNNNGLWSDTPQYASSPSPMGEKYGLSGEEFGYPVFTAESRHLTSNAEGYLFELSNLPRTYTTAWSSNKNSVYFRQNTQSSVRAFKNTEDAMAEDQVKVDLTTSFKT
;
A
#
# COMPACT_ATOMS: atom_id res chain seq x y z
N MET A 1 9.60 3.71 17.34
CA MET A 1 9.66 2.67 18.41
C MET A 1 10.84 2.94 19.34
N LYS A 2 10.61 3.27 20.62
CA LYS A 2 11.69 3.39 21.62
C LYS A 2 12.42 2.04 21.73
N ARG A 3 13.74 2.02 21.57
CA ARG A 3 14.54 0.78 21.70
C ARG A 3 14.42 0.24 23.12
N ILE A 4 13.77 -0.91 23.29
CA ILE A 4 14.03 -1.81 24.42
C ILE A 4 15.14 -2.75 23.94
N LEU A 5 16.40 -2.45 24.26
CA LEU A 5 17.42 -3.50 24.28
C LEU A 5 18.49 -3.24 25.34
N SER A 6 18.66 -4.25 26.18
CA SER A 6 19.48 -4.34 27.37
C SER A 6 20.97 -4.03 27.12
N PHE A 7 21.53 -3.14 27.95
CA PHE A 7 22.96 -2.85 28.00
C PHE A 7 23.76 -4.01 28.61
N VAL A 8 24.75 -4.50 27.87
CA VAL A 8 25.94 -5.16 28.42
C VAL A 8 27.08 -4.14 28.39
N LEU A 9 27.67 -3.92 29.56
CA LEU A 9 28.71 -2.94 29.84
C LEU A 9 30.09 -3.44 29.36
N ALA A 10 30.88 -2.58 28.70
CA ALA A 10 32.33 -2.54 28.87
C ALA A 10 32.89 -1.18 28.41
N ALA A 11 33.64 -0.55 29.31
CA ALA A 11 34.14 0.82 29.26
C ALA A 11 35.43 0.99 28.44
N ALA A 12 35.63 2.18 27.86
CA ALA A 12 36.76 3.08 28.13
C ALA A 12 36.81 4.24 27.09
N MET A 13 36.64 5.50 27.53
CA MET A 13 37.73 6.48 27.59
C MET A 13 37.29 7.91 27.95
N MET A 14 38.04 8.45 28.91
CA MET A 14 38.43 9.85 29.14
C MET A 14 37.37 10.91 29.47
N ALA A 15 37.25 11.10 30.79
CA ALA A 15 36.94 12.31 31.54
C ALA A 15 36.83 13.62 30.73
N ILE A 16 35.57 14.04 30.50
CA ILE A 16 35.18 15.43 30.69
C ILE A 16 34.19 15.42 31.86
N SER A 17 34.48 16.25 32.84
CA SER A 17 33.86 16.30 34.16
C SER A 17 32.34 16.37 34.10
N CYS A 18 31.68 15.45 34.80
CA CYS A 18 30.30 15.63 35.25
C CYS A 18 30.20 16.93 36.07
N THR A 19 29.30 17.80 35.67
CA THR A 19 28.47 18.59 36.60
C THR A 19 27.05 18.58 36.07
N LYS A 20 26.26 17.57 36.48
CA LYS A 20 24.81 17.72 36.60
C LYS A 20 24.58 18.52 37.88
N GLU A 21 24.23 19.79 37.72
CA GLU A 21 23.37 20.62 38.58
C GLU A 21 23.60 22.09 38.23
N LYS A 22 22.73 22.66 37.40
CA LYS A 22 22.30 24.05 37.60
C LYS A 22 20.82 24.14 37.31
N GLU A 23 20.07 24.33 38.39
CA GLU A 23 18.76 24.95 38.39
C GLU A 23 18.75 26.18 37.46
N ASN A 24 17.75 26.22 36.59
CA ASN A 24 17.34 27.34 35.74
C ASN A 24 17.71 28.71 36.34
N ASN A 25 18.66 29.42 35.76
CA ASN A 25 19.05 30.77 36.18
C ASN A 25 19.65 31.60 35.03
N GLY A 26 18.80 32.04 34.10
CA GLY A 26 18.83 33.32 33.36
C GLY A 26 20.14 33.87 32.74
N GLY A 27 21.24 33.13 32.70
CA GLY A 27 22.54 33.55 32.20
C GLY A 27 22.99 32.78 30.96
N PRO A 28 24.00 33.30 30.21
CA PRO A 28 24.47 32.66 28.99
C PRO A 28 25.21 31.34 29.28
N TYR A 29 25.02 30.36 28.40
CA TYR A 29 25.67 29.05 28.43
C TYR A 29 27.19 29.18 28.28
N ASN A 30 27.63 29.96 27.30
CA ASN A 30 29.03 30.32 27.16
C ASN A 30 29.35 31.50 28.10
N PRO A 31 30.40 31.42 28.95
CA PRO A 31 30.73 32.46 29.91
C PRO A 31 31.02 33.85 29.31
N ASP A 32 31.39 33.90 28.02
CA ASP A 32 31.66 35.13 27.28
C ASP A 32 30.41 35.75 26.64
N GLY A 33 29.24 35.13 26.81
CA GLY A 33 27.98 35.59 26.22
C GLY A 33 27.81 35.26 24.73
N SER A 34 28.76 34.53 24.13
CA SER A 34 28.63 34.07 22.74
C SER A 34 27.51 33.03 22.61
N PRO A 35 26.87 32.92 21.43
CA PRO A 35 25.91 31.86 21.20
C PRO A 35 26.60 30.49 21.19
N ILE A 36 25.90 29.46 21.62
CA ILE A 36 26.36 28.08 21.56
C ILE A 36 26.53 27.65 20.11
N THR A 37 27.49 26.76 19.89
CA THR A 37 27.75 26.11 18.61
C THR A 37 26.71 25.02 18.33
N GLN A 38 26.60 24.63 17.06
CA GLN A 38 25.75 23.50 16.63
C GLN A 38 26.07 22.21 17.41
N ALA A 39 27.36 21.94 17.64
CA ALA A 39 27.81 20.76 18.38
C ALA A 39 27.38 20.80 19.86
N GLN A 40 27.44 21.97 20.51
CA GLN A 40 26.94 22.15 21.87
C GLN A 40 25.42 21.95 21.95
N ALA A 41 24.67 22.45 20.96
CA ALA A 41 23.23 22.24 20.90
C ALA A 41 22.86 20.75 20.80
N LEU A 42 23.56 19.98 19.97
CA LEU A 42 23.36 18.52 19.86
C LEU A 42 23.71 17.77 21.15
N GLU A 43 24.75 18.20 21.88
CA GLU A 43 25.11 17.59 23.15
C GLU A 43 24.06 17.86 24.24
N ILE A 44 23.45 19.04 24.25
CA ILE A 44 22.40 19.41 25.21
C ILE A 44 21.20 18.46 25.12
N VAL A 45 20.75 18.15 23.89
CA VAL A 45 19.60 17.28 23.63
C VAL A 45 20.01 15.84 23.31
N LYS A 46 21.21 15.42 23.72
CA LYS A 46 21.77 14.12 23.35
C LYS A 46 20.91 12.94 23.82
N GLU A 47 20.36 13.03 25.03
CA GLU A 47 19.49 11.98 25.59
C GLU A 47 18.25 11.78 24.70
N ASP A 48 17.64 12.86 24.18
CA ASP A 48 16.51 12.80 23.26
C ASP A 48 16.92 12.24 21.89
N ILE A 49 18.01 12.76 21.31
CA ILE A 49 18.53 12.34 20.00
C ILE A 49 18.88 10.84 19.99
N ASP A 50 19.41 10.31 21.10
CA ASP A 50 19.85 8.92 21.18
C ASP A 50 18.68 7.92 21.07
N GLU A 51 17.43 8.34 21.34
CA GLU A 51 16.24 7.50 21.20
C GLU A 51 15.79 7.28 19.75
N TYR A 52 16.23 8.12 18.81
CA TYR A 52 15.73 8.14 17.42
C TYR A 52 16.82 7.87 16.38
N ASP A 53 16.41 7.37 15.22
CA ASP A 53 17.33 6.92 14.18
C ASP A 53 17.61 7.97 13.10
N LEU A 54 16.74 8.98 12.95
CA LEU A 54 16.85 10.01 11.93
C LEU A 54 16.72 11.42 12.54
N VAL A 55 17.83 12.15 12.57
CA VAL A 55 17.93 13.47 13.21
C VAL A 55 18.65 14.47 12.32
N PHE A 56 18.08 15.67 12.26
CA PHE A 56 18.60 16.83 11.55
C PHE A 56 18.76 18.00 12.51
N ILE A 57 19.55 18.99 12.09
CA ILE A 57 19.68 20.25 12.78
C ILE A 57 19.80 21.39 11.76
N SER A 58 19.29 22.57 12.10
CA SER A 58 19.48 23.77 11.30
C SER A 58 20.98 24.04 11.01
N LYS A 59 21.30 24.58 9.84
CA LYS A 59 22.68 24.96 9.46
C LYS A 59 23.18 26.22 10.17
N SER A 60 22.26 27.04 10.64
CA SER A 60 22.52 28.25 11.42
C SER A 60 21.50 28.37 12.55
N ILE A 61 21.78 29.28 13.48
CA ILE A 61 20.76 29.75 14.44
C ILE A 61 19.60 30.33 13.62
N VAL A 62 18.39 29.94 13.99
CA VAL A 62 17.15 30.36 13.33
C VAL A 62 16.50 31.45 14.17
N ASP A 63 16.14 32.55 13.52
CA ASP A 63 15.57 33.72 14.18
C ASP A 63 14.18 33.42 14.77
N LYS A 64 13.89 34.07 15.90
CA LYS A 64 12.55 34.04 16.48
C LYS A 64 11.50 34.52 15.46
N GLY A 65 10.41 33.78 15.35
CA GLY A 65 9.31 34.09 14.44
C GLY A 65 9.53 33.59 13.01
N THR A 66 10.64 32.93 12.71
CA THR A 66 10.80 32.19 11.46
C THR A 66 9.67 31.18 11.34
N ARG A 67 8.94 31.22 10.21
CA ARG A 67 7.78 30.38 9.95
C ARG A 67 8.22 28.93 9.71
N ILE A 68 7.48 27.99 10.28
CA ILE A 68 7.61 26.56 10.00
C ILE A 68 6.30 26.17 9.34
N ASP A 69 6.33 26.13 8.01
CA ASP A 69 5.20 25.68 7.22
C ASP A 69 5.24 24.18 7.07
N THR A 70 4.17 23.52 7.52
CA THR A 70 4.01 22.09 7.39
C THR A 70 2.67 21.74 6.74
N PHE A 71 2.38 20.45 6.65
CA PHE A 71 1.15 19.89 6.05
C PHE A 71 -0.13 20.59 6.56
N GLY A 72 -1.10 20.87 5.68
CA GLY A 72 -2.50 21.19 6.01
C GLY A 72 -2.72 22.37 6.97
N GLU A 73 -2.58 23.61 6.49
CA GLU A 73 -2.71 24.87 7.28
C GLU A 73 -1.94 24.91 8.63
N HIS A 74 -1.12 23.90 8.94
CA HIS A 74 -0.36 23.78 10.17
C HIS A 74 0.93 24.59 10.04
N ASN A 75 0.83 25.82 10.51
CA ASN A 75 1.93 26.76 10.54
C ASN A 75 2.32 27.00 11.98
N SER A 76 3.58 26.78 12.30
CA SER A 76 4.16 27.19 13.58
C SER A 76 5.29 28.21 13.34
N SER A 77 5.96 28.62 14.40
CA SER A 77 7.08 29.54 14.28
C SER A 77 8.10 29.30 15.38
N VAL A 78 9.37 29.53 15.06
CA VAL A 78 10.47 29.35 16.00
C VAL A 78 10.28 30.30 17.20
N PRO A 79 10.20 29.80 18.46
CA PRO A 79 9.77 30.59 19.60
C PRO A 79 10.83 31.54 20.18
N CYS A 80 12.10 31.31 19.85
CA CYS A 80 13.28 32.08 20.26
C CYS A 80 14.41 31.88 19.26
N GLU A 81 15.48 32.67 19.34
CA GLU A 81 16.68 32.41 18.54
C GLU A 81 17.28 31.06 18.96
N SER A 82 17.24 30.08 18.06
CA SER A 82 17.50 28.68 18.42
C SER A 82 18.28 27.94 17.35
N TRP A 83 19.10 26.99 17.80
CA TRP A 83 19.37 25.81 16.96
C TRP A 83 18.12 24.94 16.98
N VAL A 84 17.62 24.58 15.79
CA VAL A 84 16.41 23.77 15.67
C VAL A 84 16.82 22.35 15.36
N VAL A 85 16.61 21.44 16.31
CA VAL A 85 16.82 19.99 16.14
C VAL A 85 15.51 19.38 15.66
N ILE A 86 15.56 18.65 14.54
CA ILE A 86 14.39 18.09 13.87
C ILE A 86 14.54 16.56 13.86
N ILE A 87 13.57 15.87 14.42
CA ILE A 87 13.58 14.42 14.57
C ILE A 87 12.39 13.83 13.82
N ASP A 88 12.64 12.94 12.85
CA ASP A 88 11.56 12.07 12.33
C ASP A 88 11.39 10.91 13.31
N THR A 89 10.32 10.97 14.10
CA THR A 89 10.08 9.97 15.15
C THR A 89 9.56 8.64 14.61
N ASP A 90 9.10 8.62 13.35
CA ASP A 90 8.64 7.43 12.64
C ASP A 90 8.95 7.49 11.14
N PRO A 91 10.19 7.25 10.72
CA PRO A 91 10.60 7.40 9.32
C PRO A 91 9.96 6.35 8.37
N TRP A 92 9.28 5.33 8.89
CA TRP A 92 8.55 4.35 8.09
C TRP A 92 7.14 4.78 7.72
N ALA A 93 6.51 5.61 8.56
CA ALA A 93 5.19 6.14 8.27
C ALA A 93 5.20 7.06 7.04
N GLY A 94 4.19 6.93 6.19
CA GLY A 94 4.03 7.78 5.01
C GLY A 94 3.82 9.25 5.35
N GLY A 95 2.99 9.57 6.36
CA GLY A 95 2.59 10.94 6.68
C GLY A 95 2.54 11.20 8.18
N GLY A 96 1.81 12.25 8.60
CA GLY A 96 1.45 12.47 10.01
C GLY A 96 2.21 13.54 10.79
N GLN A 97 1.72 13.80 12.01
CA GLN A 97 2.37 14.65 13.02
C GLN A 97 3.44 13.84 13.77
N LYS A 98 4.51 13.50 13.08
CA LYS A 98 5.59 12.65 13.59
C LYS A 98 6.93 13.37 13.74
N TRP A 99 6.99 14.65 13.42
CA TRP A 99 8.23 15.41 13.43
C TRP A 99 8.38 16.18 14.74
N LEU A 100 9.33 15.79 15.58
CA LEU A 100 9.61 16.48 16.83
C LEU A 100 10.68 17.55 16.58
N TYR A 101 10.34 18.79 16.89
CA TYR A 101 11.22 19.95 16.79
C TYR A 101 11.61 20.36 18.21
N ILE A 102 12.91 20.31 18.53
CA ILE A 102 13.44 20.78 19.81
C ILE A 102 14.18 22.11 19.56
N TYR A 103 13.79 23.14 20.30
CA TYR A 103 14.35 24.48 20.15
C TYR A 103 15.41 24.73 21.22
N VAL A 104 16.69 24.60 20.85
CA VAL A 104 17.79 24.87 21.77
C VAL A 104 18.15 26.35 21.68
N GLU A 105 17.82 27.13 22.71
CA GLU A 105 18.04 28.58 22.77
C GLU A 105 19.53 28.91 22.62
N ALA A 106 19.84 29.77 21.65
CA ALA A 106 21.20 29.99 21.18
C ALA A 106 22.15 30.53 22.25
N TYR A 107 21.66 31.28 23.25
CA TYR A 107 22.53 31.91 24.23
C TYR A 107 22.53 31.21 25.59
N THR A 108 21.45 30.53 25.96
CA THR A 108 21.28 29.91 27.30
C THR A 108 21.44 28.39 27.27
N GLY A 109 21.30 27.77 26.08
CA GLY A 109 21.22 26.32 25.95
C GLY A 109 19.92 25.72 26.49
N ASN A 110 18.90 26.53 26.81
CA ASN A 110 17.61 26.02 27.25
C ASN A 110 16.90 25.28 26.09
N SER A 111 16.48 24.04 26.35
CA SER A 111 15.77 23.16 25.41
C SER A 111 14.37 22.75 25.90
N ASP A 112 13.79 23.45 26.87
CA ASP A 112 12.46 23.17 27.46
C ASP A 112 11.29 23.42 26.49
N LYS A 113 11.57 23.90 25.28
CA LYS A 113 10.58 24.16 24.24
C LYS A 113 10.73 23.14 23.12
N ASP A 114 9.64 22.48 22.81
CA ASP A 114 9.48 21.61 21.66
C ASP A 114 8.15 21.89 20.94
N SER A 115 8.03 21.34 19.73
CA SER A 115 6.76 21.26 19.04
C SER A 115 6.69 19.99 18.20
N TRP A 116 5.46 19.51 17.99
CA TRP A 116 5.17 18.40 17.11
C TRP A 116 4.62 18.95 15.80
N GLU A 117 5.35 18.71 14.73
CA GLU A 117 5.11 19.26 13.40
C GLU A 117 4.76 18.14 12.41
N TRP A 118 4.22 18.54 11.26
CA TRP A 118 3.74 17.61 10.24
C TRP A 118 4.68 17.45 9.05
N GLY A 119 5.91 17.94 9.17
CA GLY A 119 6.83 17.90 8.04
C GLY A 119 8.21 18.52 8.27
N TRP A 120 8.98 18.51 7.19
CA TRP A 120 10.20 19.29 6.98
C TRP A 120 9.91 20.80 7.06
N PRO A 121 10.89 21.61 7.52
CA PRO A 121 10.71 23.05 7.61
C PRO A 121 10.90 23.71 6.25
N GLU A 122 9.92 24.52 5.85
CA GLU A 122 10.03 25.45 4.72
C GLU A 122 10.36 26.85 5.26
N GLY A 123 11.62 27.11 5.60
CA GLY A 123 12.00 28.42 6.15
C GLY A 123 13.47 28.60 6.52
N PHE A 124 14.20 27.50 6.69
CA PHE A 124 15.63 27.54 6.99
C PHE A 124 16.31 26.26 6.51
N GLU A 125 17.62 26.33 6.27
CA GLU A 125 18.40 25.16 5.84
C GLU A 125 18.76 24.27 7.05
N TYR A 126 18.83 22.97 6.81
CA TYR A 126 19.19 21.96 7.80
C TYR A 126 20.14 20.90 7.22
N VAL A 127 20.74 20.09 8.08
CA VAL A 127 21.62 18.97 7.72
C VAL A 127 21.26 17.73 8.51
N CYS A 128 21.43 16.56 7.91
CA CYS A 128 21.35 15.29 8.63
C CYS A 128 22.57 15.12 9.52
N VAL A 129 22.36 14.85 10.80
CA VAL A 129 23.43 14.60 11.79
C VAL A 129 23.42 13.17 12.32
N LYS A 130 22.30 12.45 12.14
CA LYS A 130 22.18 11.03 12.49
C LYS A 130 21.23 10.34 11.52
N ASN A 131 21.70 9.25 10.91
CA ASN A 131 20.90 8.38 10.07
C ASN A 131 21.33 6.91 10.26
N ASN A 132 20.68 6.25 11.21
CA ASN A 132 20.91 4.82 11.50
C ASN A 132 20.09 3.89 10.59
N LEU A 133 19.22 4.43 9.73
CA LEU A 133 18.36 3.65 8.84
C LEU A 133 19.19 2.85 7.83
N SER A 134 20.31 3.43 7.37
CA SER A 134 21.24 2.81 6.43
C SER A 134 21.88 1.50 6.94
N GLU A 135 22.15 1.39 8.24
CA GLU A 135 22.73 0.18 8.83
C GLU A 135 21.68 -0.92 9.04
N LEU A 136 20.47 -0.52 9.43
CA LEU A 136 19.34 -1.44 9.59
C LEU A 136 18.95 -2.08 8.25
N THR A 137 18.86 -1.26 7.20
CA THR A 137 18.50 -1.66 5.83
C THR A 137 19.55 -2.59 5.22
N LYS A 138 20.86 -2.29 5.35
CA LYS A 138 21.95 -3.21 4.93
C LYS A 138 21.85 -4.57 5.61
N THR A 139 21.58 -4.58 6.93
CA THR A 139 21.45 -5.83 7.70
C THR A 139 20.28 -6.67 7.19
N LEU A 140 19.13 -6.05 6.93
CA LEU A 140 17.96 -6.72 6.35
C LEU A 140 18.23 -7.26 4.95
N HIS A 141 18.94 -6.50 4.11
CA HIS A 141 19.31 -6.94 2.76
C HIS A 141 20.18 -8.20 2.81
N LEU A 142 21.20 -8.24 3.68
CA LEU A 142 22.06 -9.41 3.90
C LEU A 142 21.29 -10.64 4.44
N MET A 143 20.27 -10.43 5.28
CA MET A 143 19.42 -11.51 5.80
C MET A 143 18.41 -12.06 4.78
N SER A 144 18.07 -11.27 3.75
CA SER A 144 17.15 -11.69 2.69
C SER A 144 17.82 -12.45 1.54
N SER A 145 19.13 -12.32 1.37
CA SER A 145 19.93 -13.03 0.37
C SER A 145 20.21 -14.52 0.66
N ASP A 146 19.91 -15.02 1.86
CA ASP A 146 20.28 -16.38 2.31
C ASP A 146 19.15 -17.45 2.23
N ARG A 147 18.08 -17.22 1.44
CA ARG A 147 16.97 -18.18 1.38
C ARG A 147 17.11 -19.20 0.23
N PRO A 148 17.03 -20.51 0.52
CA PRO A 148 17.09 -21.54 -0.52
C PRO A 148 15.88 -21.45 -1.46
N SER A 149 16.15 -21.60 -2.76
CA SER A 149 15.13 -21.64 -3.80
C SER A 149 14.19 -22.83 -3.59
N LEU A 150 12.95 -22.58 -3.21
CA LEU A 150 11.90 -23.59 -3.17
C LEU A 150 11.26 -23.67 -4.57
N GLN A 151 11.76 -24.59 -5.39
CA GLN A 151 11.11 -24.97 -6.64
C GLN A 151 9.79 -25.70 -6.36
N GLY A 152 8.73 -25.33 -7.07
CA GLY A 152 7.58 -26.21 -7.26
C GLY A 152 6.20 -25.59 -7.05
N LEU A 153 5.90 -24.45 -7.67
CA LEU A 153 4.52 -24.09 -7.99
C LEU A 153 4.49 -23.64 -9.45
N GLN A 154 3.58 -24.21 -10.23
CA GLN A 154 3.34 -23.74 -11.59
C GLN A 154 2.88 -22.29 -11.49
N LEU A 155 3.77 -21.42 -11.96
CA LEU A 155 3.47 -20.05 -12.35
C LEU A 155 2.13 -20.07 -13.11
N THR A 156 1.26 -19.13 -12.76
CA THR A 156 0.13 -18.77 -13.62
C THR A 156 0.66 -18.75 -15.05
N LYS A 157 0.07 -19.62 -15.88
CA LYS A 157 0.50 -19.87 -17.25
C LYS A 157 0.64 -18.51 -17.92
N SER A 158 1.86 -18.06 -18.24
CA SER A 158 2.05 -16.78 -18.93
C SER A 158 1.15 -16.86 -20.16
N THR A 159 0.11 -16.03 -20.21
CA THR A 159 -0.82 -16.09 -21.30
C THR A 159 -0.05 -15.61 -22.52
N SER A 160 0.26 -16.53 -23.44
CA SER A 160 0.90 -16.18 -24.71
C SER A 160 0.09 -15.15 -25.52
N GLN A 161 -1.18 -14.94 -25.15
CA GLN A 161 -2.05 -13.92 -25.69
C GLN A 161 -1.92 -12.63 -24.86
N PRO A 162 -1.71 -11.47 -25.52
CA PRO A 162 -1.78 -10.18 -24.86
C PRO A 162 -3.13 -10.01 -24.14
N SER A 163 -3.08 -9.50 -22.92
CA SER A 163 -4.28 -9.17 -22.16
C SER A 163 -4.98 -7.93 -22.72
N ASN A 164 -6.31 -7.94 -22.66
CA ASN A 164 -7.17 -6.80 -22.99
C ASN A 164 -7.54 -5.99 -21.74
N ASN A 165 -6.93 -6.26 -20.59
CA ASN A 165 -7.22 -5.51 -19.37
C ASN A 165 -6.49 -4.16 -19.37
N TRP A 166 -7.07 -3.20 -18.65
CA TRP A 166 -6.52 -1.84 -18.51
C TRP A 166 -5.94 -1.63 -17.11
N ALA A 167 -5.01 -0.69 -16.99
CA ALA A 167 -4.48 -0.26 -15.70
C ALA A 167 -4.22 1.25 -15.66
N VAL A 168 -4.36 1.84 -14.48
CA VAL A 168 -3.91 3.19 -14.14
C VAL A 168 -3.06 3.09 -12.88
N ILE A 169 -1.81 3.51 -12.96
CA ILE A 169 -0.87 3.58 -11.84
C ILE A 169 -0.67 5.06 -11.52
N ILE A 170 -0.94 5.45 -10.27
CA ILE A 170 -0.87 6.84 -9.82
C ILE A 170 0.09 6.94 -8.64
N SER A 171 1.04 7.86 -8.75
CA SER A 171 1.95 8.23 -7.67
C SER A 171 2.28 9.72 -7.72
N GLY A 172 1.73 10.49 -6.80
CA GLY A 172 1.90 11.93 -6.70
C GLY A 172 3.25 12.35 -6.18
N GLY A 173 3.79 11.66 -5.17
CA GLY A 173 5.06 11.99 -4.56
C GLY A 173 5.07 13.31 -3.77
N ARG A 174 3.94 14.04 -3.74
CA ARG A 174 3.74 15.36 -3.12
C ARG A 174 4.65 16.47 -3.68
N ASN A 175 5.95 16.41 -3.40
CA ASN A 175 6.96 17.34 -3.86
C ASN A 175 8.36 16.72 -3.70
N LEU A 176 9.41 17.45 -4.10
CA LEU A 176 10.79 16.96 -4.08
C LEU A 176 11.22 16.40 -2.72
N SER A 177 10.81 16.98 -1.59
CA SER A 177 11.24 16.54 -0.25
C SER A 177 10.53 15.28 0.24
N TYR A 178 9.37 14.95 -0.32
CA TYR A 178 8.54 13.84 0.13
C TYR A 178 8.40 12.71 -0.88
N ASN A 179 8.81 12.89 -2.14
CA ASN A 179 8.70 11.84 -3.16
C ASN A 179 9.76 10.77 -2.96
N TYR A 180 9.54 9.91 -1.97
CA TYR A 180 10.48 8.87 -1.59
C TYR A 180 10.58 7.79 -2.68
N GLU A 181 11.81 7.30 -2.90
CA GLU A 181 12.14 6.23 -3.86
C GLU A 181 11.19 5.02 -3.81
N ARG A 182 10.67 4.68 -2.63
CA ARG A 182 9.72 3.57 -2.46
C ARG A 182 8.46 3.66 -3.32
N TYR A 183 7.94 4.87 -3.57
CA TYR A 183 6.74 5.03 -4.39
C TYR A 183 7.00 4.67 -5.84
N TRP A 184 8.19 5.02 -6.35
CA TRP A 184 8.64 4.58 -7.66
C TRP A 184 8.83 3.05 -7.69
N ASN A 185 9.42 2.46 -6.64
CA ASN A 185 9.61 1.02 -6.54
C ASN A 185 8.28 0.24 -6.55
N ASP A 186 7.28 0.70 -5.79
CA ASP A 186 5.93 0.12 -5.79
C ASP A 186 5.30 0.17 -7.19
N CYS A 187 5.43 1.32 -7.87
CA CYS A 187 4.94 1.48 -9.25
C CYS A 187 5.67 0.60 -10.25
N SER A 188 7.00 0.50 -10.16
CA SER A 188 7.81 -0.39 -11.00
C SER A 188 7.42 -1.85 -10.79
N ALA A 189 7.24 -2.27 -9.53
CA ALA A 189 6.90 -3.65 -9.19
C ALA A 189 5.51 -4.05 -9.71
N VAL A 190 4.49 -3.19 -9.55
CA VAL A 190 3.16 -3.49 -10.12
C VAL A 190 3.18 -3.44 -11.65
N TYR A 191 3.93 -2.51 -12.26
CA TYR A 191 4.05 -2.43 -13.72
C TYR A 191 4.68 -3.71 -14.29
N LYS A 192 5.80 -4.18 -13.72
CA LYS A 192 6.42 -5.47 -14.05
C LYS A 192 5.47 -6.64 -13.86
N CYS A 193 4.72 -6.67 -12.76
CA CYS A 193 3.71 -7.70 -12.53
C CYS A 193 2.68 -7.76 -13.67
N LEU A 194 2.12 -6.60 -14.06
CA LEU A 194 1.15 -6.51 -15.15
C LEU A 194 1.73 -6.96 -16.51
N ARG A 195 2.97 -6.57 -16.81
CA ARG A 195 3.66 -6.90 -18.07
C ARG A 195 4.09 -8.36 -18.12
N ASP A 196 4.76 -8.85 -17.09
CA ASP A 196 5.47 -10.14 -17.10
C ASP A 196 4.59 -11.32 -16.71
N VAL A 197 3.62 -11.10 -15.80
CA VAL A 197 2.76 -12.18 -15.28
C VAL A 197 1.45 -12.23 -16.05
N TYR A 198 0.85 -11.07 -16.31
CA TYR A 198 -0.48 -10.97 -16.90
C TYR A 198 -0.50 -10.49 -18.35
N ASN A 199 0.67 -10.17 -18.93
CA ASN A 199 0.82 -9.76 -20.32
C ASN A 199 -0.08 -8.58 -20.73
N TYR A 200 -0.32 -7.63 -19.82
CA TYR A 200 -1.04 -6.39 -20.12
C TYR A 200 -0.29 -5.62 -21.19
N ARG A 201 -0.98 -5.13 -22.21
CA ARG A 201 -0.33 -4.33 -23.24
C ARG A 201 0.08 -2.96 -22.67
N ARG A 202 1.28 -2.49 -23.06
CA ARG A 202 1.81 -1.18 -22.66
C ARG A 202 0.85 -0.03 -22.97
N ASP A 203 0.18 -0.07 -24.13
CA ASP A 203 -0.81 0.95 -24.54
C ASP A 203 -2.15 0.89 -23.77
N ARG A 204 -2.27 -0.04 -22.81
CA ARG A 204 -3.39 -0.16 -21.87
C ARG A 204 -3.00 0.05 -20.41
N ILE A 205 -1.75 0.42 -20.14
CA ILE A 205 -1.28 0.80 -18.80
C ILE A 205 -0.96 2.29 -18.83
N PHE A 206 -1.72 3.08 -18.06
CA PHE A 206 -1.47 4.50 -17.90
C PHE A 206 -0.71 4.76 -16.60
N VAL A 207 0.46 5.39 -16.69
CA VAL A 207 1.29 5.75 -15.55
C VAL A 207 1.28 7.27 -15.38
N ILE A 208 0.79 7.71 -14.22
CA ILE A 208 0.66 9.11 -13.82
C ILE A 208 1.52 9.32 -12.58
N MET A 209 2.72 9.88 -12.74
CA MET A 209 3.75 9.88 -11.70
C MET A 209 4.44 11.23 -11.56
N SER A 210 4.58 11.74 -10.34
CA SER A 210 5.38 12.90 -9.94
C SER A 210 5.36 14.06 -10.96
N ASP A 211 6.52 14.54 -11.41
CA ASP A 211 6.63 15.60 -12.42
C ASP A 211 6.52 15.09 -13.87
N GLY A 212 6.22 13.80 -14.05
CA GLY A 212 5.98 13.13 -15.32
C GLY A 212 7.26 12.79 -16.06
N LYS A 213 7.43 13.39 -17.25
CA LYS A 213 8.58 13.16 -18.15
C LYS A 213 9.67 14.22 -18.02
N SER A 214 9.62 15.01 -16.94
CA SER A 214 10.59 16.06 -16.73
C SER A 214 11.93 15.43 -16.31
N GLU A 215 13.03 15.98 -16.81
CA GLU A 215 14.39 15.58 -16.40
C GLU A 215 14.83 16.27 -15.09
N SER A 216 13.93 17.06 -14.48
CA SER A 216 14.21 17.72 -13.21
C SER A 216 14.32 16.69 -12.08
N LEU A 217 14.99 17.08 -11.01
CA LEU A 217 15.00 16.29 -9.78
C LEU A 217 13.59 16.28 -9.20
N ASP A 218 13.07 15.09 -8.93
CA ASP A 218 11.75 14.88 -8.36
C ASP A 218 11.74 13.76 -7.31
N GLN A 219 12.69 12.82 -7.32
CA GLN A 219 12.79 11.68 -6.42
C GLN A 219 13.77 11.94 -5.26
N HIS A 220 13.39 11.56 -4.05
CA HIS A 220 14.16 11.68 -2.82
C HIS A 220 14.66 10.32 -2.31
N HIS A 221 15.99 10.19 -2.17
CA HIS A 221 16.61 9.03 -1.56
C HIS A 221 16.76 9.21 -0.05
N LEU A 222 15.74 8.85 0.73
CA LEU A 222 15.72 9.07 2.18
C LEU A 222 16.93 8.45 2.92
N ILE A 223 17.36 7.24 2.51
CA ILE A 223 18.44 6.52 3.18
C ILE A 223 19.82 7.09 2.83
N SER A 224 20.13 7.23 1.53
CA SER A 224 21.45 7.69 1.07
C SER A 224 21.58 9.22 1.07
N GLY A 225 20.46 9.93 1.15
CA GLY A 225 20.37 11.38 1.01
C GLY A 225 20.41 11.83 -0.47
N GLY A 226 19.88 13.02 -0.71
CA GLY A 226 19.91 13.66 -2.03
C GLY A 226 18.73 13.28 -2.93
N TYR A 227 18.80 13.79 -4.16
CA TYR A 227 17.69 13.75 -5.10
C TYR A 227 18.15 13.33 -6.50
N THR A 228 17.28 12.64 -7.22
CA THR A 228 17.45 12.28 -8.63
C THR A 228 16.18 12.58 -9.41
N SER A 229 16.24 12.46 -10.74
CA SER A 229 15.04 12.39 -11.57
C SER A 229 14.57 10.93 -11.62
N SER A 230 13.27 10.71 -11.42
CA SER A 230 12.63 9.40 -11.43
C SER A 230 12.91 8.68 -12.76
N PRO A 231 13.42 7.44 -12.72
CA PRO A 231 13.63 6.67 -13.94
C PRO A 231 12.33 6.50 -14.72
N GLN A 232 12.38 6.77 -16.02
CA GLN A 232 11.18 6.73 -16.88
C GLN A 232 10.78 5.30 -17.29
N ASP A 233 11.74 4.38 -17.26
CA ASP A 233 11.59 2.96 -17.62
C ASP A 233 11.33 2.13 -16.34
N LEU A 234 10.08 1.68 -16.17
CA LEU A 234 9.62 0.98 -14.99
C LEU A 234 9.89 -0.53 -15.06
N ASP A 235 9.92 -1.13 -16.25
CA ASP A 235 10.22 -2.56 -16.42
C ASP A 235 11.69 -2.87 -16.75
N GLY A 236 12.47 -1.88 -17.17
CA GLY A 236 13.89 -2.01 -17.49
C GLY A 236 14.12 -2.49 -18.92
N ASP A 237 13.13 -2.42 -19.81
CA ASP A 237 13.24 -2.87 -21.20
C ASP A 237 13.82 -1.83 -22.17
N GLY A 238 14.17 -0.65 -21.65
CA GLY A 238 14.76 0.47 -22.37
C GLY A 238 13.73 1.41 -23.00
N THR A 239 12.44 1.24 -22.71
CA THR A 239 11.37 2.10 -23.23
C THR A 239 10.63 2.78 -22.08
N ASP A 240 10.51 4.11 -22.13
CA ASP A 240 9.80 4.89 -21.12
C ASP A 240 8.33 4.45 -20.93
N ASP A 241 7.90 4.36 -19.67
CA ASP A 241 6.57 3.92 -19.25
C ASP A 241 5.71 5.04 -18.65
N ILE A 242 6.33 6.07 -18.06
CA ILE A 242 5.61 7.20 -17.46
C ILE A 242 4.92 8.01 -18.57
N ASN A 243 3.61 8.23 -18.45
CA ASN A 243 2.85 8.96 -19.47
C ASN A 243 2.65 10.43 -19.12
N TYR A 244 2.31 10.71 -17.86
CA TYR A 244 1.89 12.05 -17.42
C TYR A 244 2.41 12.38 -16.03
N SER A 245 2.54 13.68 -15.75
CA SER A 245 2.74 14.18 -14.38
C SER A 245 1.48 13.99 -13.54
N ALA A 246 1.67 13.79 -12.23
CA ALA A 246 0.59 13.55 -11.30
C ALA A 246 -0.16 14.84 -10.94
N THR A 247 -1.07 15.25 -11.83
CA THR A 247 -1.96 16.40 -11.65
C THR A 247 -3.40 16.00 -11.79
N LYS A 248 -4.33 16.76 -11.18
CA LYS A 248 -5.78 16.54 -11.35
C LYS A 248 -6.21 16.52 -12.82
N SER A 249 -5.61 17.40 -13.63
CA SER A 249 -5.91 17.49 -15.06
C SER A 249 -5.53 16.22 -15.81
N ASN A 250 -4.33 15.68 -15.56
CA ASN A 250 -3.87 14.48 -16.23
C ASN A 250 -4.63 13.23 -15.75
N ILE A 251 -4.99 13.18 -14.46
CA ILE A 251 -5.90 12.15 -13.94
C ILE A 251 -7.23 12.22 -14.69
N SER A 252 -7.87 13.40 -14.75
CA SER A 252 -9.13 13.56 -15.49
C SER A 252 -8.99 13.14 -16.94
N GLN A 253 -7.92 13.55 -17.61
CA GLN A 253 -7.67 13.19 -19.01
C GLN A 253 -7.60 11.67 -19.22
N VAL A 254 -6.91 10.94 -18.34
CA VAL A 254 -6.83 9.48 -18.42
C VAL A 254 -8.19 8.83 -18.16
N PHE A 255 -8.94 9.27 -17.14
CA PHE A 255 -10.26 8.71 -16.86
C PHE A 255 -11.30 9.07 -17.94
N ASP A 256 -11.20 10.23 -18.58
CA ASP A 256 -12.00 10.61 -19.76
C ASP A 256 -11.68 9.72 -20.97
N TYR A 257 -10.40 9.36 -21.16
CA TYR A 257 -9.99 8.40 -22.18
C TYR A 257 -10.59 7.02 -21.89
N LEU A 258 -10.44 6.50 -20.66
CA LEU A 258 -10.99 5.20 -20.27
C LEU A 258 -12.51 5.12 -20.41
N ALA A 259 -13.23 6.22 -20.14
CA ALA A 259 -14.68 6.30 -20.30
C ALA A 259 -15.16 5.93 -21.71
N SER A 260 -14.32 6.15 -22.73
CA SER A 260 -14.63 5.89 -24.15
C SER A 260 -13.95 4.65 -24.75
N HIS A 261 -13.00 4.04 -24.04
CA HIS A 261 -12.17 2.94 -24.59
C HIS A 261 -12.31 1.61 -23.84
N VAL A 262 -12.76 1.63 -22.58
CA VAL A 262 -13.00 0.41 -21.81
C VAL A 262 -14.33 -0.19 -22.23
N SER A 263 -14.33 -1.47 -22.60
CA SER A 263 -15.56 -2.20 -22.92
C SER A 263 -16.26 -2.72 -21.65
N SER A 264 -17.56 -2.99 -21.73
CA SER A 264 -18.37 -3.41 -20.58
C SER A 264 -17.96 -4.73 -19.94
N ASP A 265 -17.29 -5.60 -20.68
CA ASP A 265 -16.79 -6.90 -20.24
C ASP A 265 -15.29 -6.90 -19.89
N GLU A 266 -14.60 -5.78 -20.06
CA GLU A 266 -13.20 -5.60 -19.68
C GLU A 266 -13.06 -5.18 -18.21
N GLN A 267 -11.81 -5.12 -17.73
CA GLN A 267 -11.50 -4.64 -16.40
C GLN A 267 -10.43 -3.55 -16.39
N VAL A 268 -10.43 -2.77 -15.31
CA VAL A 268 -9.44 -1.73 -15.03
C VAL A 268 -8.87 -1.93 -13.62
N LEU A 269 -7.55 -2.08 -13.53
CA LEU A 269 -6.81 -1.93 -12.26
C LEU A 269 -6.51 -0.45 -12.04
N ILE A 270 -6.76 0.06 -10.84
CA ILE A 270 -6.41 1.42 -10.41
C ILE A 270 -5.53 1.26 -9.18
N PHE A 271 -4.26 1.59 -9.32
CA PHE A 271 -3.24 1.38 -8.29
C PHE A 271 -2.66 2.72 -7.84
N VAL A 272 -2.68 2.98 -6.55
CA VAL A 272 -2.18 4.23 -5.95
C VAL A 272 -1.07 3.91 -4.95
N ALA A 273 0.14 4.41 -5.22
CA ALA A 273 1.30 4.31 -4.33
C ALA A 273 1.81 5.73 -4.02
N ASP A 274 1.49 6.22 -2.83
CA ASP A 274 1.67 7.65 -2.55
C ASP A 274 1.66 7.99 -1.06
N HIS A 275 1.78 9.28 -0.79
CA HIS A 275 1.35 9.91 0.45
C HIS A 275 -0.17 10.05 0.54
N GLY A 276 -0.64 10.01 1.78
CA GLY A 276 -2.05 10.17 2.12
C GLY A 276 -2.25 11.23 3.18
N ALA A 277 -3.43 11.82 3.19
CA ALA A 277 -3.76 12.95 4.02
C ALA A 277 -5.18 12.83 4.54
N ARG A 278 -5.43 13.42 5.72
CA ARG A 278 -6.77 13.52 6.28
C ARG A 278 -7.02 14.90 6.86
N GLU A 279 -8.13 15.50 6.47
CA GLU A 279 -8.56 16.82 6.92
C GLU A 279 -10.09 16.83 7.00
N ASP A 280 -10.66 17.36 8.09
CA ASP A 280 -12.11 17.44 8.34
C ASP A 280 -12.87 16.13 8.09
N GLY A 281 -12.25 15.02 8.48
CA GLY A 281 -12.82 13.67 8.33
C GLY A 281 -12.80 13.12 6.91
N LYS A 282 -12.20 13.83 5.94
CA LYS A 282 -12.03 13.39 4.54
C LYS A 282 -10.60 12.93 4.29
N SER A 283 -10.45 11.89 3.48
CA SER A 283 -9.15 11.40 3.03
C SER A 283 -8.78 11.98 1.67
N TYR A 284 -7.48 12.14 1.44
CA TYR A 284 -6.91 12.72 0.23
C TYR A 284 -5.69 11.93 -0.26
N ILE A 285 -5.49 11.94 -1.58
CA ILE A 285 -4.26 11.55 -2.26
C ILE A 285 -3.41 12.82 -2.43
N TRP A 286 -2.13 12.75 -2.11
CA TRP A 286 -1.19 13.79 -2.52
C TRP A 286 -0.89 13.68 -4.00
N LEU A 287 -0.83 14.78 -4.71
CA LEU A 287 -0.42 14.87 -6.09
C LEU A 287 0.86 15.71 -6.15
N TRP A 288 1.47 15.82 -7.31
CA TRP A 288 2.69 16.60 -7.46
C TRP A 288 2.46 18.10 -7.20
N ASN A 289 3.50 18.78 -6.71
CA ASN A 289 3.50 20.20 -6.33
C ASN A 289 2.50 20.58 -5.22
N ASP A 290 2.44 19.78 -4.17
CA ASP A 290 1.60 20.03 -2.99
C ASP A 290 0.11 20.24 -3.35
N ILE A 291 -0.36 19.51 -4.36
CA ILE A 291 -1.78 19.46 -4.70
C ILE A 291 -2.40 18.23 -4.04
N THR A 292 -3.62 18.33 -3.51
CA THR A 292 -4.35 17.17 -2.97
C THR A 292 -5.59 16.85 -3.79
N MET A 293 -5.95 15.58 -3.89
CA MET A 293 -7.20 15.11 -4.50
C MET A 293 -8.04 14.38 -3.45
N SER A 294 -9.26 14.86 -3.21
CA SER A 294 -10.16 14.26 -2.22
C SER A 294 -10.67 12.90 -2.67
N ALA A 295 -11.08 12.06 -1.70
CA ALA A 295 -11.73 10.79 -1.99
C ALA A 295 -13.02 10.94 -2.83
N ASP A 296 -13.79 12.01 -2.62
CA ASP A 296 -14.99 12.30 -3.40
C ASP A 296 -14.65 12.66 -4.85
N ASP A 297 -13.63 13.49 -5.07
CA ASP A 297 -13.21 13.85 -6.43
C ASP A 297 -12.60 12.66 -7.16
N PHE A 298 -11.80 11.86 -6.47
CA PHE A 298 -11.24 10.64 -7.05
C PHE A 298 -12.34 9.64 -7.43
N ALA A 299 -13.36 9.47 -6.58
CA ALA A 299 -14.51 8.62 -6.90
C ALA A 299 -15.30 9.12 -8.12
N LYS A 300 -15.38 10.44 -8.36
CA LYS A 300 -15.99 10.99 -9.59
C LYS A 300 -15.19 10.63 -10.83
N GLU A 301 -13.86 10.62 -10.75
CA GLU A 301 -13.00 10.19 -11.86
C GLU A 301 -13.17 8.70 -12.16
N VAL A 302 -13.10 7.84 -11.14
CA VAL A 302 -13.29 6.39 -11.30
C VAL A 302 -14.68 6.06 -11.87
N LYS A 303 -15.71 6.82 -11.48
CA LYS A 303 -17.09 6.65 -11.98
C LYS A 303 -17.24 6.89 -13.49
N LYS A 304 -16.30 7.59 -14.13
CA LYS A 304 -16.33 7.81 -15.59
C LYS A 304 -16.13 6.51 -16.37
N ILE A 305 -15.42 5.54 -15.79
CA ILE A 305 -15.25 4.20 -16.37
C ILE A 305 -16.64 3.53 -16.45
N PRO A 306 -17.00 2.85 -17.56
CA PRO A 306 -18.32 2.23 -17.73
C PRO A 306 -18.77 1.39 -16.52
N SER A 307 -20.02 1.54 -16.08
CA SER A 307 -20.51 0.91 -14.85
C SER A 307 -20.50 -0.63 -14.89
N ALA A 308 -20.60 -1.21 -16.08
CA ALA A 308 -20.57 -2.65 -16.30
C ALA A 308 -19.15 -3.25 -16.23
N SER A 309 -18.11 -2.47 -16.54
CA SER A 309 -16.73 -2.98 -16.50
C SER A 309 -16.26 -3.18 -15.07
N ARG A 310 -15.34 -4.13 -14.87
CA ARG A 310 -14.80 -4.46 -13.56
C ARG A 310 -13.71 -3.47 -13.16
N LYS A 311 -13.71 -3.02 -11.91
CA LYS A 311 -12.77 -2.05 -11.36
C LYS A 311 -12.12 -2.66 -10.12
N HIS A 312 -10.81 -2.72 -10.11
CA HIS A 312 -10.05 -3.16 -8.94
C HIS A 312 -9.20 -1.98 -8.47
N VAL A 313 -9.46 -1.48 -7.27
CA VAL A 313 -8.76 -0.32 -6.70
C VAL A 313 -7.85 -0.79 -5.58
N VAL A 314 -6.58 -0.39 -5.62
CA VAL A 314 -5.58 -0.72 -4.60
C VAL A 314 -4.92 0.58 -4.16
N MET A 315 -4.91 0.84 -2.86
CA MET A 315 -4.50 2.13 -2.29
C MET A 315 -3.52 1.92 -1.13
N GLY A 316 -2.25 2.28 -1.35
CA GLY A 316 -1.15 2.05 -0.40
C GLY A 316 -0.95 3.15 0.64
N GLN A 317 -1.53 4.32 0.43
CA GLN A 317 -1.22 5.51 1.21
C GLN A 317 -1.92 5.57 2.57
N CYS A 318 -1.42 6.46 3.44
CA CYS A 318 -2.05 6.79 4.72
C CYS A 318 -3.53 7.18 4.54
N TYR A 319 -4.37 6.82 5.51
CA TYR A 319 -5.81 7.14 5.55
C TYR A 319 -6.61 6.61 4.34
N SER A 320 -6.05 5.65 3.58
CA SER A 320 -6.65 5.08 2.36
C SER A 320 -8.01 4.45 2.61
N GLY A 321 -8.30 3.93 3.81
CA GLY A 321 -9.61 3.41 4.19
C GLY A 321 -10.77 4.40 4.01
N GLY A 322 -10.50 5.71 4.05
CA GLY A 322 -11.51 6.74 3.82
C GLY A 322 -12.01 6.82 2.37
N PHE A 323 -11.37 6.13 1.43
CA PHE A 323 -11.79 6.02 0.03
C PHE A 323 -12.82 4.91 -0.21
N VAL A 324 -12.96 3.96 0.73
CA VAL A 324 -13.88 2.81 0.60
C VAL A 324 -15.32 3.30 0.38
N SER A 325 -15.86 4.11 1.29
CA SER A 325 -17.26 4.56 1.20
C SER A 325 -17.55 5.41 -0.04
N PRO A 326 -16.75 6.43 -0.40
CA PRO A 326 -16.96 7.21 -1.63
C PRO A 326 -16.95 6.35 -2.91
N LEU A 327 -15.95 5.46 -3.06
CA LEU A 327 -15.84 4.61 -4.25
C LEU A 327 -16.98 3.60 -4.36
N MET A 328 -17.32 2.94 -3.26
CA MET A 328 -18.41 1.96 -3.20
C MET A 328 -19.79 2.60 -3.42
N SER A 329 -19.95 3.88 -3.09
CA SER A 329 -21.19 4.64 -3.33
C SER A 329 -21.29 5.16 -4.77
N ALA A 330 -20.15 5.50 -5.38
CA ALA A 330 -20.11 6.09 -6.72
C ALA A 330 -20.12 5.04 -7.83
N CYS A 331 -19.59 3.84 -7.58
CA CYS A 331 -19.28 2.84 -8.59
C CYS A 331 -19.95 1.48 -8.32
N SER A 332 -20.18 0.73 -9.40
CA SER A 332 -20.56 -0.69 -9.39
C SER A 332 -19.47 -1.53 -10.06
N ASN A 333 -19.52 -2.85 -9.83
CA ASN A 333 -18.51 -3.80 -10.29
C ASN A 333 -17.11 -3.36 -9.86
N ILE A 334 -16.97 -3.01 -8.58
CA ILE A 334 -15.77 -2.46 -7.98
C ILE A 334 -15.31 -3.27 -6.76
N SER A 335 -14.01 -3.48 -6.62
CA SER A 335 -13.37 -3.93 -5.38
C SER A 335 -12.32 -2.91 -5.00
N ILE A 336 -12.11 -2.76 -3.70
CA ILE A 336 -11.13 -1.85 -3.14
C ILE A 336 -10.36 -2.57 -2.04
N ALA A 337 -9.05 -2.43 -2.06
CA ALA A 337 -8.12 -2.86 -1.03
C ALA A 337 -7.29 -1.65 -0.57
N THR A 338 -7.21 -1.42 0.73
CA THR A 338 -6.51 -0.27 1.32
C THR A 338 -5.46 -0.73 2.32
N ALA A 339 -4.33 -0.02 2.39
CA ALA A 339 -3.25 -0.32 3.33
C ALA A 339 -3.60 -0.02 4.78
N ALA A 340 -4.44 0.98 5.01
CA ALA A 340 -4.81 1.45 6.35
C ALA A 340 -6.31 1.78 6.44
N SER A 341 -6.80 1.95 7.67
CA SER A 341 -8.12 2.51 7.93
C SER A 341 -8.15 4.01 7.64
N ALA A 342 -9.34 4.61 7.67
CA ALA A 342 -9.53 6.05 7.40
C ALA A 342 -8.83 6.97 8.43
N ASP A 343 -8.40 6.42 9.56
CA ASP A 343 -7.84 7.14 10.71
C ASP A 343 -6.41 6.71 11.07
N GLN A 344 -5.76 5.92 10.20
CA GLN A 344 -4.41 5.41 10.42
C GLN A 344 -3.47 5.76 9.26
N GLU A 345 -2.20 5.89 9.60
CA GLU A 345 -1.11 5.94 8.62
C GLU A 345 -0.84 4.54 8.04
N SER A 346 -0.17 4.50 6.90
CA SER A 346 0.45 3.29 6.36
C SER A 346 1.97 3.39 6.45
N HIS A 347 2.62 2.25 6.53
CA HIS A 347 4.05 2.17 6.75
C HIS A 347 4.79 1.46 5.62
N ALA A 348 6.02 1.90 5.40
CA ALA A 348 6.97 1.22 4.55
C ALA A 348 7.44 -0.11 5.16
N MET A 349 7.96 -1.00 4.32
CA MET A 349 8.77 -2.14 4.76
C MET A 349 9.93 -1.64 5.63
N LEU A 350 10.47 -2.50 6.51
CA LEU A 350 11.64 -2.12 7.32
C LEU A 350 12.84 -1.68 6.47
N SER A 351 12.97 -2.21 5.24
CA SER A 351 13.99 -1.79 4.28
C SER A 351 13.76 -0.39 3.70
N LEU A 352 12.59 0.23 3.92
CA LEU A 352 12.11 1.47 3.31
C LEU A 352 12.04 1.44 1.78
N GLU A 353 12.26 0.28 1.14
CA GLU A 353 12.29 0.16 -0.32
C GLU A 353 10.89 0.14 -0.95
N TYR A 354 9.86 -0.25 -0.18
CA TYR A 354 8.47 -0.40 -0.65
C TYR A 354 7.51 -0.01 0.47
N ASP A 355 6.27 0.34 0.13
CA ASP A 355 5.16 0.29 1.09
C ASP A 355 4.91 -1.17 1.55
N ALA A 356 4.64 -1.38 2.84
CA ALA A 356 4.55 -2.74 3.40
C ALA A 356 3.33 -3.50 2.86
N PHE A 357 2.18 -2.84 2.80
CA PHE A 357 0.96 -3.46 2.29
C PHE A 357 1.08 -3.72 0.79
N LEU A 358 1.52 -2.72 0.01
CA LEU A 358 1.66 -2.86 -1.44
C LEU A 358 2.71 -3.91 -1.81
N TYR A 359 3.85 -3.98 -1.11
CA TYR A 359 4.86 -5.01 -1.31
C TYR A 359 4.24 -6.41 -1.26
N HIS A 360 3.45 -6.70 -0.22
CA HIS A 360 2.82 -8.02 -0.08
C HIS A 360 1.66 -8.22 -1.05
N TRP A 361 0.87 -7.20 -1.36
CA TRP A 361 -0.21 -7.29 -2.35
C TRP A 361 0.34 -7.59 -3.75
N ILE A 362 1.38 -6.86 -4.18
CA ILE A 362 2.07 -7.10 -5.46
C ILE A 362 2.72 -8.49 -5.44
N SER A 363 3.31 -8.89 -4.31
CA SER A 363 3.90 -10.24 -4.18
C SER A 363 2.87 -11.34 -4.44
N ALA A 364 1.68 -11.19 -3.85
CA ALA A 364 0.57 -12.11 -4.05
C ALA A 364 0.11 -12.16 -5.51
N ALA A 365 -0.03 -11.00 -6.14
CA ALA A 365 -0.39 -10.89 -7.55
C ALA A 365 0.66 -11.55 -8.46
N ALA A 366 1.94 -11.32 -8.19
CA ALA A 366 3.02 -11.85 -9.02
C ALA A 366 3.37 -13.33 -8.74
N GLY A 367 2.84 -13.91 -7.66
CA GLY A 367 3.26 -15.23 -7.15
C GLY A 367 4.72 -15.26 -6.67
N ARG A 368 5.34 -14.09 -6.50
CA ARG A 368 6.69 -13.93 -5.98
C ARG A 368 6.88 -12.52 -5.44
N THR A 369 7.76 -12.36 -4.47
CA THR A 369 8.19 -11.03 -4.02
C THR A 369 8.94 -10.28 -5.11
N PRO A 370 9.04 -8.94 -5.05
CA PRO A 370 9.90 -8.15 -5.93
C PRO A 370 11.35 -8.66 -6.00
N ASN A 371 11.87 -9.23 -4.91
CA ASN A 371 13.20 -9.83 -4.85
C ASN A 371 13.27 -11.29 -5.35
N GLY A 372 12.17 -11.82 -5.90
CA GLY A 372 12.10 -13.13 -6.56
C GLY A 372 11.76 -14.32 -5.66
N THR A 373 11.46 -14.14 -4.37
CA THR A 373 11.02 -15.24 -3.50
C THR A 373 9.62 -15.67 -3.88
N ILE A 374 9.42 -16.95 -4.23
CA ILE A 374 8.09 -17.48 -4.58
C ILE A 374 7.13 -17.36 -3.40
N VAL A 375 5.90 -16.94 -3.67
CA VAL A 375 4.79 -16.90 -2.70
C VAL A 375 3.56 -17.58 -3.27
N ASN A 376 2.68 -18.08 -2.41
CA ASN A 376 1.39 -18.61 -2.81
C ASN A 376 0.27 -17.88 -2.09
N ALA A 377 -0.60 -17.21 -2.85
CA ALA A 377 -1.77 -16.52 -2.36
C ALA A 377 -3.09 -17.21 -2.74
N ASP A 378 -3.05 -18.29 -3.54
CA ASP A 378 -4.22 -19.11 -3.86
C ASP A 378 -4.66 -19.86 -2.59
N LEU A 379 -5.79 -19.45 -2.01
CA LEU A 379 -6.39 -20.00 -0.80
C LEU A 379 -7.59 -20.89 -1.11
N ASN A 380 -8.30 -20.61 -2.21
CA ASN A 380 -9.54 -21.28 -2.59
C ASN A 380 -9.32 -22.47 -3.55
N GLY A 381 -8.13 -22.58 -4.15
CA GLY A 381 -7.72 -23.67 -5.03
C GLY A 381 -8.27 -23.57 -6.46
N TYR A 382 -8.77 -22.40 -6.88
CA TYR A 382 -9.03 -22.12 -8.30
C TYR A 382 -7.70 -21.74 -8.96
N ASP A 383 -7.43 -22.26 -10.17
CA ASP A 383 -6.18 -21.98 -10.89
C ASP A 383 -5.99 -20.47 -11.15
N GLY A 384 -5.38 -19.75 -10.21
CA GLY A 384 -5.22 -18.30 -10.23
C GLY A 384 -5.24 -17.69 -8.83
N VAL A 385 -5.28 -16.35 -8.76
CA VAL A 385 -5.37 -15.61 -7.49
C VAL A 385 -6.36 -14.46 -7.70
N SER A 386 -7.39 -14.41 -6.87
CA SER A 386 -8.40 -13.35 -6.85
C SER A 386 -7.92 -12.08 -6.16
N THR A 387 -8.56 -10.93 -6.44
CA THR A 387 -8.19 -9.68 -5.76
C THR A 387 -8.43 -9.72 -4.25
N GLU A 388 -9.39 -10.51 -3.77
CA GLU A 388 -9.55 -10.76 -2.33
C GLU A 388 -8.38 -11.58 -1.78
N GLU A 389 -7.95 -12.62 -2.46
CA GLU A 389 -6.79 -13.42 -2.03
C GLU A 389 -5.51 -12.60 -1.98
N MET A 390 -5.29 -11.71 -2.96
CA MET A 390 -4.18 -10.75 -2.93
C MET A 390 -4.24 -9.85 -1.69
N PHE A 391 -5.42 -9.31 -1.38
CA PHE A 391 -5.64 -8.52 -0.16
C PHE A 391 -5.37 -9.33 1.12
N ARG A 392 -5.89 -10.55 1.22
CA ARG A 392 -5.73 -11.40 2.41
C ARG A 392 -4.28 -11.78 2.64
N TYR A 393 -3.56 -12.10 1.57
CA TYR A 393 -2.13 -12.34 1.65
C TYR A 393 -1.41 -11.10 2.18
N ALA A 394 -1.71 -9.91 1.65
CA ALA A 394 -1.13 -8.67 2.13
C ALA A 394 -1.44 -8.40 3.61
N GLN A 395 -2.71 -8.49 4.00
CA GLN A 395 -3.17 -8.31 5.37
C GLN A 395 -2.46 -9.24 6.36
N ASN A 396 -2.29 -10.52 6.00
CA ASN A 396 -1.66 -11.52 6.87
C ASN A 396 -0.13 -11.35 7.00
N ASN A 397 0.51 -10.69 6.04
CA ASN A 397 1.96 -10.48 6.04
C ASN A 397 2.37 -9.07 6.49
N ASN A 398 1.43 -8.12 6.61
CA ASN A 398 1.69 -6.75 7.08
C ASN A 398 1.99 -6.62 8.59
N GLY A 399 2.16 -7.74 9.31
CA GLY A 399 2.12 -7.82 10.77
C GLY A 399 3.26 -7.15 11.55
N LEU A 400 4.17 -6.42 10.88
CA LEU A 400 5.18 -5.59 11.54
C LEU A 400 4.58 -4.29 12.10
N TRP A 401 3.50 -3.82 11.48
CA TRP A 401 2.85 -2.56 11.81
C TRP A 401 1.43 -2.82 12.33
N SER A 402 0.89 -1.88 13.10
CA SER A 402 -0.49 -1.93 13.60
C SER A 402 -1.51 -1.35 12.60
N ASP A 403 -1.13 -1.28 11.33
CA ASP A 403 -1.99 -0.80 10.25
C ASP A 403 -3.19 -1.74 10.11
N THR A 404 -4.35 -1.18 9.77
CA THR A 404 -5.58 -1.93 9.60
C THR A 404 -6.01 -1.93 8.13
N PRO A 405 -5.42 -2.77 7.27
CA PRO A 405 -5.86 -2.90 5.88
C PRO A 405 -7.36 -3.21 5.78
N GLN A 406 -8.05 -2.58 4.82
CA GLN A 406 -9.48 -2.76 4.61
C GLN A 406 -9.77 -3.29 3.20
N TYR A 407 -10.89 -3.99 3.07
CA TYR A 407 -11.34 -4.54 1.80
C TYR A 407 -12.85 -4.45 1.66
N ALA A 408 -13.31 -4.12 0.46
CA ALA A 408 -14.72 -4.14 0.10
C ALA A 408 -14.90 -4.47 -1.39
N SER A 409 -16.06 -5.04 -1.73
CA SER A 409 -16.42 -5.40 -3.09
C SER A 409 -17.93 -5.23 -3.34
N SER A 410 -18.29 -4.77 -4.53
CA SER A 410 -19.67 -4.60 -4.99
C SER A 410 -19.80 -4.99 -6.46
N PRO A 411 -20.58 -6.04 -6.79
CA PRO A 411 -21.25 -6.95 -5.85
C PRO A 411 -20.24 -7.71 -4.99
N SER A 412 -20.64 -8.16 -3.79
CA SER A 412 -19.76 -8.84 -2.83
C SER A 412 -18.86 -9.92 -3.45
N PRO A 413 -19.34 -10.80 -4.34
CA PRO A 413 -18.50 -11.87 -4.86
C PRO A 413 -17.53 -11.42 -5.97
N MET A 414 -17.56 -10.16 -6.39
CA MET A 414 -16.77 -9.69 -7.54
C MET A 414 -15.27 -9.87 -7.33
N GLY A 415 -14.75 -9.50 -6.16
CA GLY A 415 -13.32 -9.61 -5.91
C GLY A 415 -12.84 -11.01 -5.50
N GLU A 416 -13.77 -11.94 -5.23
CA GLU A 416 -13.51 -13.39 -5.11
C GLU A 416 -13.41 -14.04 -6.51
N LYS A 417 -14.23 -13.55 -7.44
CA LYS A 417 -14.34 -14.04 -8.83
C LYS A 417 -13.18 -13.67 -9.72
N TYR A 418 -12.62 -12.47 -9.55
CA TYR A 418 -11.71 -11.92 -10.54
C TYR A 418 -10.38 -11.56 -9.90
N GLY A 419 -9.32 -11.82 -10.67
CA GLY A 419 -7.95 -11.38 -10.42
C GLY A 419 -7.46 -10.52 -11.58
N LEU A 420 -6.15 -10.29 -11.66
CA LEU A 420 -5.59 -9.43 -12.72
C LEU A 420 -5.58 -10.10 -14.10
N SER A 421 -5.76 -11.43 -14.21
CA SER A 421 -5.97 -12.08 -15.51
C SER A 421 -7.26 -11.61 -16.19
N GLY A 422 -8.26 -11.18 -15.40
CA GLY A 422 -9.60 -10.82 -15.86
C GLY A 422 -10.48 -12.01 -16.21
N GLU A 423 -9.95 -13.23 -16.10
CA GLU A 423 -10.70 -14.46 -16.16
C GLU A 423 -11.53 -14.62 -14.88
N GLU A 424 -12.76 -15.10 -15.02
CA GLU A 424 -13.59 -15.44 -13.87
C GLU A 424 -13.11 -16.77 -13.28
N PHE A 425 -12.62 -16.72 -12.04
CA PHE A 425 -12.46 -17.89 -11.19
C PHE A 425 -13.86 -18.43 -10.88
N GLY A 426 -14.08 -19.68 -11.30
CA GLY A 426 -15.41 -20.23 -11.47
C GLY A 426 -16.24 -20.30 -10.20
N TYR A 427 -17.57 -20.25 -10.36
CA TYR A 427 -18.48 -20.90 -9.43
C TYR A 427 -18.73 -22.32 -9.91
N PRO A 428 -18.88 -23.29 -8.98
CA PRO A 428 -19.40 -24.59 -9.33
C PRO A 428 -20.75 -24.42 -10.03
N VAL A 429 -20.86 -24.93 -11.25
CA VAL A 429 -22.12 -24.95 -12.00
C VAL A 429 -22.53 -26.38 -12.29
N PHE A 430 -23.83 -26.62 -12.39
CA PHE A 430 -24.32 -27.90 -12.89
C PHE A 430 -23.96 -28.07 -14.37
N THR A 431 -23.41 -29.22 -14.72
CA THR A 431 -23.01 -29.55 -16.10
C THR A 431 -24.20 -29.71 -17.05
N ALA A 432 -25.36 -30.08 -16.52
CA ALA A 432 -26.59 -30.26 -17.29
C ALA A 432 -27.52 -29.06 -17.10
N GLU A 433 -28.07 -28.57 -18.22
CA GLU A 433 -29.18 -27.61 -18.18
C GLU A 433 -30.38 -28.17 -17.42
N SER A 434 -31.16 -27.25 -16.89
CA SER A 434 -32.37 -27.56 -16.17
C SER A 434 -33.36 -28.29 -17.10
N ARG A 435 -33.80 -29.47 -16.68
CA ARG A 435 -34.77 -30.28 -17.43
C ARG A 435 -35.99 -30.53 -16.56
N HIS A 436 -37.15 -30.60 -17.19
CA HIS A 436 -38.30 -31.26 -16.58
C HIS A 436 -38.04 -32.76 -16.52
N LEU A 437 -37.81 -33.27 -15.31
CA LEU A 437 -37.39 -34.64 -15.07
C LEU A 437 -38.58 -35.46 -14.53
N THR A 438 -39.15 -36.36 -15.36
CA THR A 438 -40.26 -37.28 -15.01
C THR A 438 -39.74 -38.63 -14.53
N SER A 439 -40.14 -39.10 -13.33
CA SER A 439 -39.73 -40.36 -12.67
C SER A 439 -38.85 -41.34 -13.49
N ASN A 440 -37.57 -41.45 -13.11
CA ASN A 440 -36.59 -42.34 -13.73
C ASN A 440 -36.03 -43.34 -12.70
N ALA A 441 -36.07 -44.64 -13.02
CA ALA A 441 -35.55 -45.72 -12.17
C ALA A 441 -34.03 -45.67 -11.98
N GLU A 442 -33.28 -45.07 -12.90
CA GLU A 442 -31.82 -44.92 -12.82
C GLU A 442 -31.37 -43.66 -12.04
N GLY A 443 -32.34 -42.85 -11.60
CA GLY A 443 -32.11 -41.55 -11.00
C GLY A 443 -31.54 -40.53 -12.00
N TYR A 444 -31.41 -39.30 -11.55
CA TYR A 444 -30.88 -38.20 -12.36
C TYR A 444 -29.49 -37.83 -11.92
N LEU A 445 -28.54 -37.85 -12.86
CA LEU A 445 -27.18 -37.42 -12.58
C LEU A 445 -27.13 -35.88 -12.52
N PHE A 446 -26.73 -35.38 -11.36
CA PHE A 446 -26.31 -34.00 -11.17
C PHE A 446 -24.80 -34.02 -10.97
N GLU A 447 -24.09 -33.27 -11.80
CA GLU A 447 -22.63 -33.18 -11.77
C GLU A 447 -22.21 -31.72 -11.82
N LEU A 448 -21.17 -31.38 -11.07
CA LEU A 448 -20.59 -30.05 -11.03
C LEU A 448 -19.39 -29.95 -11.99
N SER A 449 -19.27 -28.80 -12.66
CA SER A 449 -18.05 -28.33 -13.32
C SER A 449 -17.51 -27.07 -12.62
N ASN A 450 -16.33 -26.61 -13.04
CA ASN A 450 -15.63 -25.45 -12.48
C ASN A 450 -15.36 -25.61 -10.97
N LEU A 451 -14.74 -26.73 -10.61
CA LEU A 451 -14.43 -27.08 -9.23
C LEU A 451 -12.98 -26.72 -8.91
N PRO A 452 -12.70 -26.25 -7.68
CA PRO A 452 -11.33 -25.97 -7.26
C PRO A 452 -10.55 -27.28 -7.08
N ARG A 453 -9.22 -27.20 -6.99
CA ARG A 453 -8.34 -28.37 -6.80
C ARG A 453 -8.66 -29.14 -5.52
N THR A 454 -9.12 -28.45 -4.48
CA THR A 454 -9.47 -29.04 -3.18
C THR A 454 -10.80 -28.50 -2.66
N TYR A 455 -11.79 -29.39 -2.48
CA TYR A 455 -13.12 -29.06 -1.95
C TYR A 455 -13.74 -30.25 -1.22
N THR A 456 -14.92 -30.03 -0.65
CA THR A 456 -15.92 -31.04 -0.27
C THR A 456 -17.30 -30.59 -0.78
N THR A 457 -18.27 -31.50 -0.80
CA THR A 457 -19.64 -31.19 -1.24
C THR A 457 -20.66 -31.73 -0.23
N ALA A 458 -21.66 -30.93 0.09
CA ALA A 458 -22.85 -31.37 0.82
C ALA A 458 -24.08 -31.21 -0.07
N TRP A 459 -24.65 -32.34 -0.48
CA TRP A 459 -25.81 -32.38 -1.36
C TRP A 459 -27.10 -32.39 -0.54
N SER A 460 -28.01 -31.48 -0.87
CA SER A 460 -29.27 -31.28 -0.15
C SER A 460 -30.44 -31.06 -1.09
N SER A 461 -31.66 -31.21 -0.56
CA SER A 461 -32.89 -31.00 -1.31
C SER A 461 -33.83 -30.07 -0.56
N ASN A 462 -34.54 -29.22 -1.29
CA ASN A 462 -35.59 -28.38 -0.73
C ASN A 462 -36.91 -29.15 -0.48
N LYS A 463 -36.98 -30.44 -0.84
CA LYS A 463 -38.13 -31.32 -0.61
C LYS A 463 -37.72 -32.68 -0.05
N ASN A 464 -38.48 -33.15 0.93
CA ASN A 464 -38.30 -34.47 1.57
C ASN A 464 -38.54 -35.66 0.62
N SER A 465 -39.08 -35.43 -0.58
CA SER A 465 -39.35 -36.47 -1.59
C SER A 465 -38.16 -36.80 -2.48
N VAL A 466 -37.04 -36.08 -2.35
CA VAL A 466 -35.81 -36.32 -3.10
C VAL A 466 -34.74 -36.87 -2.18
N TYR A 467 -34.09 -37.96 -2.59
CA TYR A 467 -32.95 -38.54 -1.88
C TYR A 467 -31.78 -38.76 -2.86
N PHE A 468 -30.57 -38.76 -2.31
CA PHE A 468 -29.34 -38.79 -3.09
C PHE A 468 -28.59 -40.10 -2.90
N ARG A 469 -27.98 -40.59 -3.98
CA ARG A 469 -26.88 -41.56 -3.92
C ARG A 469 -25.63 -40.86 -4.44
N GLN A 470 -24.61 -40.77 -3.61
CA GLN A 470 -23.32 -40.22 -4.03
C GLN A 470 -22.77 -41.06 -5.19
N ASN A 471 -22.32 -40.38 -6.26
CA ASN A 471 -21.70 -41.03 -7.41
C ASN A 471 -20.19 -40.75 -7.43
N THR A 472 -19.80 -39.48 -7.42
CA THR A 472 -18.42 -39.01 -7.22
C THR A 472 -18.43 -37.88 -6.21
N GLN A 473 -17.28 -37.33 -5.82
CA GLN A 473 -17.26 -36.13 -4.98
C GLN A 473 -17.99 -34.94 -5.63
N SER A 474 -17.92 -34.80 -6.96
CA SER A 474 -18.57 -33.73 -7.73
C SER A 474 -19.97 -34.08 -8.25
N SER A 475 -20.50 -35.27 -7.96
CA SER A 475 -21.77 -35.71 -8.56
C SER A 475 -22.62 -36.60 -7.66
N VAL A 476 -23.94 -36.46 -7.79
CA VAL A 476 -24.94 -37.32 -7.15
C VAL A 476 -25.95 -37.82 -8.16
N ARG A 477 -26.54 -38.98 -7.87
CA ARG A 477 -27.80 -39.39 -8.47
C ARG A 477 -28.95 -39.04 -7.53
N ALA A 478 -29.84 -38.16 -7.99
CA ALA A 478 -31.05 -37.79 -7.27
C ALA A 478 -32.22 -38.69 -7.69
N PHE A 479 -33.01 -39.14 -6.72
CA PHE A 479 -34.17 -39.98 -6.92
C PHE A 479 -35.38 -39.34 -6.26
N LYS A 480 -36.55 -39.50 -6.88
CA LYS A 480 -37.82 -39.03 -6.34
C LYS A 480 -38.70 -40.21 -5.95
N ASN A 481 -39.37 -40.13 -4.81
CA ASN A 481 -40.33 -41.15 -4.35
C ASN A 481 -41.79 -40.86 -4.76
N THR A 482 -42.00 -39.98 -5.74
CA THR A 482 -43.32 -39.59 -6.26
C THR A 482 -43.31 -39.57 -7.78
N GLU A 483 -44.48 -39.70 -8.41
CA GLU A 483 -44.63 -39.67 -9.88
C GLU A 483 -44.52 -38.26 -10.49
N ASP A 484 -44.64 -37.21 -9.67
CA ASP A 484 -44.53 -35.82 -10.11
C ASP A 484 -43.14 -35.48 -10.69
N ALA A 485 -43.06 -34.54 -11.63
CA ALA A 485 -41.78 -34.05 -12.14
C ALA A 485 -40.92 -33.36 -11.06
N MET A 486 -39.59 -33.49 -11.13
CA MET A 486 -38.66 -32.68 -10.32
C MET A 486 -38.56 -31.27 -10.92
N ALA A 487 -38.70 -30.25 -10.06
CA ALA A 487 -38.45 -28.86 -10.44
C ALA A 487 -36.95 -28.54 -10.36
N GLU A 488 -36.53 -27.51 -11.09
CA GLU A 488 -35.13 -27.15 -11.31
C GLU A 488 -34.37 -26.73 -10.05
N ASP A 489 -35.09 -26.30 -9.01
CA ASP A 489 -34.56 -25.77 -7.75
C ASP A 489 -34.54 -26.80 -6.60
N GLN A 490 -34.87 -28.06 -6.87
CA GLN A 490 -35.02 -29.07 -5.81
C GLN A 490 -33.70 -29.69 -5.34
N VAL A 491 -32.63 -29.59 -6.12
CA VAL A 491 -31.30 -30.08 -5.75
C VAL A 491 -30.39 -28.89 -5.47
N LYS A 492 -29.75 -28.92 -4.31
CA LYS A 492 -28.75 -27.96 -3.89
C LYS A 492 -27.46 -28.69 -3.56
N VAL A 493 -26.36 -27.97 -3.73
CA VAL A 493 -25.05 -28.44 -3.28
C VAL A 493 -24.33 -27.27 -2.66
N ASP A 494 -23.91 -27.47 -1.42
CA ASP A 494 -22.99 -26.57 -0.74
C ASP A 494 -21.59 -27.11 -1.00
N LEU A 495 -20.79 -26.33 -1.73
CA LEU A 495 -19.37 -26.60 -1.88
C LEU A 495 -18.66 -26.08 -0.62
N THR A 496 -17.59 -26.73 -0.15
CA THR A 496 -16.70 -26.15 0.87
C THR A 496 -15.24 -26.32 0.46
N THR A 497 -14.46 -25.25 0.49
CA THR A 497 -13.01 -25.25 0.24
C THR A 497 -12.26 -24.98 1.55
N SER A 498 -10.93 -25.04 1.52
CA SER A 498 -10.06 -24.61 2.62
C SER A 498 -10.25 -23.14 3.01
N PHE A 499 -10.88 -22.34 2.14
CA PHE A 499 -11.06 -20.91 2.30
C PHE A 499 -12.43 -20.49 1.75
N LYS A 500 -13.36 -20.16 2.66
CA LYS A 500 -14.71 -19.62 2.43
C LYS A 500 -15.38 -19.98 1.08
N THR A 501 -16.44 -20.76 1.17
CA THR A 501 -17.43 -21.02 0.11
C THR A 501 -18.76 -20.40 0.42
#